data_AF-A0A4Q4ZYM6-F1
#
_entry.id   AF-A0A4Q4ZYM6-F1
#
_cell.length_a   1.000
_cell.length_b   1.000
_cell.length_c   1.000
_cell.angle_alpha   90.00
_cell.angle_beta   90.00
_cell.angle_gamma   90.00
#
_symmetry.space_group_name_H-M   'P 1'
#
loop_
_entity.id
_entity.type
_entity.pdbx_description
1 polymer ?
#
loop_
_entity_poly.entity_id
_entity_poly.type
_entity_poly.pdbx_seq_one_letter_code
_entity_poly.pdbx_strand_id
1 'polypeptide(L)'
;MLAIVLLVVSVDALVWFASASKRSTDPLIHMGVLRSVPFRWHLLAYVMLEGVTIGFGYLIPNLSTMALAVVGILLMLLLVRPSASVWMICVGYIAYMVGFSMAYANTMTAGMSVIPASMQPDGNAMFSTFQQLAGAVGTTVMSICLGVAQSGYSITADKAAFAAATQRGGHVALIVLLVVIVCAFLANVRAFAARRTA
;
A
#
# COMPACT_ATOMS: atom_id res chain seq x y z
N MET A 1 4.25 -10.02 30.33
CA MET A 1 2.85 -10.07 30.82
C MET A 1 1.92 -9.12 30.07
N LEU A 2 2.24 -7.83 29.93
CA LEU A 2 1.36 -6.85 29.27
C LEU A 2 0.92 -7.26 27.84
N ALA A 3 1.83 -7.76 27.01
CA ALA A 3 1.50 -8.21 25.65
C ALA A 3 0.50 -9.38 25.61
N ILE A 4 0.61 -10.32 26.57
CA ILE A 4 -0.31 -11.47 26.67
C ILE A 4 -1.68 -10.98 27.11
N VAL A 5 -1.74 -10.04 28.06
CA VAL A 5 -3.00 -9.43 28.52
C VAL A 5 -3.69 -8.67 27.39
N LEU A 6 -2.95 -7.85 26.64
CA LEU A 6 -3.50 -7.13 25.49
C LEU A 6 -4.02 -8.08 24.41
N LEU A 7 -3.32 -9.18 24.16
CA LEU A 7 -3.74 -10.21 23.20
C LEU A 7 -5.05 -10.88 23.63
N VAL A 8 -5.18 -11.27 24.90
CA VAL A 8 -6.42 -11.83 25.46
C VAL A 8 -7.58 -10.83 25.34
N VAL A 9 -7.37 -9.58 25.75
CA VAL A 9 -8.38 -8.51 25.65
C VAL A 9 -8.82 -8.29 24.20
N SER A 10 -7.89 -8.34 23.23
CA SER A 10 -8.21 -8.19 21.81
C SER A 10 -9.09 -9.32 21.29
N VAL A 11 -8.81 -10.56 21.70
CA VAL A 11 -9.59 -11.75 21.33
C VAL A 11 -10.99 -11.68 21.94
N ASP A 12 -11.11 -11.32 23.22
CA ASP A 12 -12.40 -11.20 23.91
C ASP A 12 -13.27 -10.09 23.30
N ALA A 13 -12.68 -8.94 22.99
CA ALA A 13 -13.35 -7.83 22.32
C ALA A 13 -13.88 -8.24 20.93
N LEU A 14 -13.10 -9.02 20.18
CA LEU A 14 -13.50 -9.53 18.86
C LEU A 14 -14.68 -10.50 18.97
N VAL A 15 -14.65 -11.42 19.94
CA VAL A 15 -15.74 -12.38 20.21
C VAL A 15 -17.01 -11.63 20.63
N TRP A 16 -16.88 -10.63 21.50
CA TRP A 16 -17.99 -9.77 21.91
C TRP A 16 -18.60 -9.03 20.72
N PHE A 17 -17.78 -8.35 19.89
CA PHE A 17 -18.24 -7.64 18.70
C PHE A 17 -18.99 -8.57 17.72
N ALA A 18 -18.46 -9.77 17.46
CA ALA A 18 -19.10 -10.75 16.60
C ALA A 18 -20.46 -11.23 17.17
N SER A 19 -20.57 -11.34 18.50
CA SER A 19 -21.82 -11.70 19.16
C SER A 19 -22.85 -10.55 19.17
N ALA A 20 -22.41 -9.32 19.36
CA ALA A 20 -23.22 -8.11 19.38
C ALA A 20 -23.73 -7.77 17.97
N SER A 21 -22.90 -7.94 16.94
CA SER A 21 -23.28 -7.71 15.54
C SER A 21 -24.42 -8.62 15.07
N LYS A 22 -24.52 -9.84 15.59
CA LYS A 22 -25.64 -10.77 15.32
C LYS A 22 -26.97 -10.33 15.95
N ARG A 23 -26.93 -9.43 16.93
CA ARG A 23 -28.11 -8.93 17.66
C ARG A 23 -28.58 -7.56 17.16
N SER A 24 -27.84 -6.93 16.25
CA SER A 24 -28.19 -5.62 15.70
C SER A 24 -29.25 -5.76 14.61
N THR A 25 -30.35 -5.04 14.77
CA THR A 25 -31.52 -5.04 13.87
C THR A 25 -31.29 -4.26 12.58
N ASP A 26 -30.26 -3.40 12.51
CA ASP A 26 -29.89 -2.64 11.32
C ASP A 26 -28.36 -2.60 11.11
N PRO A 27 -27.75 -3.71 10.65
CA PRO A 27 -26.30 -3.82 10.54
C PRO A 27 -25.76 -3.11 9.28
N LEU A 28 -24.98 -2.04 9.49
CA LEU A 28 -24.19 -1.35 8.47
C LEU A 28 -23.26 -2.29 7.65
N ILE A 29 -22.84 -3.41 8.23
CA ILE A 29 -22.04 -4.44 7.57
C ILE A 29 -22.81 -5.76 7.59
N HIS A 30 -23.28 -6.19 6.42
CA HIS A 30 -23.96 -7.47 6.29
C HIS A 30 -22.96 -8.64 6.38
N MET A 31 -22.95 -9.32 7.53
CA MET A 31 -22.12 -10.49 7.80
C MET A 31 -22.35 -11.68 6.85
N GLY A 32 -23.37 -11.62 5.99
CA GLY A 32 -23.65 -12.62 4.95
C GLY A 32 -22.50 -12.82 3.97
N VAL A 33 -21.68 -11.78 3.72
CA VAL A 33 -20.49 -11.87 2.86
C VAL A 33 -19.49 -12.93 3.36
N LEU A 34 -19.36 -13.10 4.68
CA LEU A 34 -18.49 -14.11 5.30
C LEU A 34 -18.99 -15.56 5.10
N ARG A 35 -20.21 -15.78 4.62
CA ARG A 35 -20.67 -17.15 4.32
C ARG A 35 -19.94 -17.73 3.11
N SER A 36 -19.51 -16.89 2.18
CA SER A 36 -18.77 -17.36 1.01
C SER A 36 -17.38 -17.86 1.42
N VAL A 37 -17.11 -19.15 1.13
CA VAL A 37 -15.82 -19.81 1.44
C VAL A 37 -14.64 -19.09 0.77
N PRO A 38 -14.72 -18.70 -0.52
CA PRO A 38 -13.62 -17.99 -1.16
C PRO A 38 -13.32 -16.64 -0.52
N PHE A 39 -14.35 -15.86 -0.16
CA PHE A 39 -14.16 -14.55 0.46
C PHE A 39 -13.42 -14.65 1.80
N ARG A 40 -13.77 -15.62 2.65
CA ARG A 40 -13.09 -15.81 3.93
C ARG A 40 -11.61 -16.11 3.77
N TRP A 41 -11.23 -16.92 2.78
CA TRP A 41 -9.81 -17.20 2.51
C TRP A 41 -9.06 -15.97 1.99
N HIS A 42 -9.68 -15.17 1.13
CA HIS A 42 -9.08 -13.92 0.67
C HIS A 42 -8.99 -12.87 1.80
N LEU A 43 -10.01 -12.80 2.65
CA LEU A 43 -10.01 -11.94 3.83
C LEU A 43 -8.90 -12.34 4.80
N LEU A 44 -8.75 -13.64 5.07
CA LEU A 44 -7.67 -14.15 5.92
C LEU A 44 -6.30 -13.84 5.31
N ALA A 45 -6.13 -14.11 4.01
CA ALA A 45 -4.89 -13.79 3.32
C ALA A 45 -4.58 -12.29 3.39
N TYR A 46 -5.58 -11.43 3.17
CA TYR A 46 -5.44 -9.98 3.28
C TYR A 46 -4.96 -9.55 4.68
N VAL A 47 -5.60 -10.05 5.74
CA VAL A 47 -5.21 -9.75 7.14
C VAL A 47 -3.79 -10.24 7.45
N MET A 48 -3.42 -11.43 6.99
CA MET A 48 -2.06 -11.97 7.19
C MET A 48 -1.01 -11.15 6.45
N LEU A 49 -1.29 -10.74 5.21
CA LEU A 49 -0.38 -9.93 4.39
C LEU A 49 -0.17 -8.54 5.01
N GLU A 50 -1.23 -7.87 5.47
CA GLU A 50 -1.13 -6.60 6.20
C GLU A 50 -0.29 -6.77 7.48
N GLY A 51 -0.47 -7.87 8.21
CA GLY A 51 0.34 -8.20 9.39
C GLY A 51 1.83 -8.35 9.08
N VAL A 52 2.18 -9.02 7.98
CA VAL A 52 3.57 -9.15 7.51
C VAL A 52 4.16 -7.79 7.16
N THR A 53 3.43 -6.96 6.41
CA THR A 53 3.88 -5.61 6.02
C THR A 53 4.16 -4.74 7.25
N ILE A 54 3.28 -4.76 8.25
CA ILE A 54 3.46 -3.98 9.49
C ILE A 54 4.61 -4.56 10.34
N GLY A 55 4.75 -5.88 10.43
CA GLY A 55 5.81 -6.55 11.20
C GLY A 55 7.23 -6.25 10.70
N PHE A 56 7.43 -6.18 9.38
CA PHE A 56 8.72 -5.82 8.78
C PHE A 56 9.13 -4.36 9.03
N GLY A 57 8.18 -3.47 9.34
CA GLY A 57 8.40 -2.04 9.55
C GLY A 57 9.27 -1.68 10.75
N TYR A 58 9.37 -2.55 11.77
CA TYR A 58 10.05 -2.21 13.04
C TYR A 58 11.59 -2.12 12.94
N LEU A 59 12.18 -2.56 11.83
CA LEU A 59 13.63 -2.53 11.60
C LEU A 59 13.95 -1.49 10.50
N ILE A 60 14.83 -0.51 10.81
CA ILE A 60 15.60 0.40 9.91
C ILE A 60 15.12 1.88 9.80
N PRO A 61 16.03 2.85 9.57
CA PRO A 61 15.74 4.26 9.28
C PRO A 61 14.82 4.52 8.08
N ASN A 62 13.74 5.26 8.33
CA ASN A 62 12.66 5.60 7.39
C ASN A 62 13.12 6.25 6.06
N LEU A 63 14.11 7.14 6.09
CA LEU A 63 14.54 7.86 4.88
C LEU A 63 15.36 6.97 3.93
N SER A 64 16.16 6.05 4.47
CA SER A 64 17.00 5.15 3.66
C SER A 64 16.15 4.14 2.87
N THR A 65 15.05 3.67 3.45
CA THR A 65 14.13 2.71 2.79
C THR A 65 13.28 3.39 1.72
N MET A 66 12.86 4.64 1.92
CA MET A 66 12.22 5.42 0.85
C MET A 66 13.15 5.69 -0.33
N ALA A 67 14.43 5.96 -0.07
CA ALA A 67 15.42 6.10 -1.14
C ALA A 67 15.56 4.80 -1.95
N LEU A 68 15.54 3.63 -1.29
CA LEU A 68 15.52 2.35 -1.98
C LEU A 68 14.27 2.17 -2.86
N ALA A 69 13.10 2.62 -2.38
CA ALA A 69 11.87 2.58 -3.17
C ALA A 69 11.97 3.44 -4.44
N VAL A 70 12.54 4.65 -4.33
CA VAL A 70 12.83 5.54 -5.46
C VAL A 70 13.79 4.87 -6.45
N VAL A 71 14.87 4.29 -5.96
CA VAL A 71 15.84 3.55 -6.80
C VAL A 71 15.15 2.41 -7.54
N GLY A 72 14.28 1.63 -6.87
CA GLY A 72 13.51 0.57 -7.51
C GLY A 72 12.65 1.07 -8.68
N ILE A 73 11.95 2.18 -8.51
CA ILE A 73 11.14 2.80 -9.57
C ILE A 73 12.01 3.34 -10.70
N LEU A 74 13.15 3.98 -10.40
CA LEU A 74 14.09 4.45 -11.41
C LEU A 74 14.67 3.28 -12.23
N LEU A 75 15.03 2.18 -11.57
CA LEU A 75 15.47 0.97 -12.24
C LEU A 75 14.38 0.45 -13.18
N MET A 76 13.13 0.31 -12.71
CA MET A 76 12.03 -0.10 -13.58
C MET A 76 11.84 0.85 -14.77
N LEU A 77 11.89 2.16 -14.55
CA LEU A 77 11.70 3.17 -15.59
C LEU A 77 12.78 3.09 -16.68
N LEU A 78 14.04 2.90 -16.28
CA LEU A 78 15.18 2.81 -17.20
C LEU A 78 15.22 1.48 -17.97
N LEU A 79 14.68 0.42 -17.36
CA LEU A 79 14.76 -0.96 -17.85
C LEU A 79 13.52 -1.39 -18.63
N VAL A 80 12.35 -0.77 -18.47
CA VAL A 80 11.17 -1.04 -19.30
C VAL A 80 11.48 -0.66 -20.76
N ARG A 81 11.71 -1.66 -21.61
CA ARG A 81 12.02 -1.53 -23.05
C ARG A 81 11.47 -2.75 -23.80
N PRO A 82 11.24 -2.67 -25.13
CA PRO A 82 10.69 -3.79 -25.92
C PRO A 82 11.50 -5.09 -25.86
N SER A 83 12.82 -5.00 -25.61
CA SER A 83 13.74 -6.14 -25.51
C SER A 83 14.19 -6.44 -24.07
N ALA A 84 13.54 -5.83 -23.06
CA ALA A 84 13.96 -5.98 -21.67
C ALA A 84 13.61 -7.38 -21.13
N SER A 85 14.56 -7.99 -20.44
CA SER A 85 14.29 -9.24 -19.72
C SER A 85 13.33 -8.97 -18.55
N VAL A 86 12.34 -9.83 -18.37
CA VAL A 86 11.38 -9.77 -17.25
C VAL A 86 12.11 -9.67 -15.91
N TRP A 87 13.22 -10.39 -15.76
CA TRP A 87 14.04 -10.39 -14.55
C TRP A 87 14.57 -9.00 -14.17
N MET A 88 14.88 -8.15 -15.15
CA MET A 88 15.37 -6.79 -14.91
C MET A 88 14.30 -5.91 -14.27
N ILE A 89 13.04 -6.07 -14.70
CA ILE A 89 11.89 -5.39 -14.10
C ILE A 89 11.61 -5.95 -12.70
N CYS A 90 11.72 -7.27 -12.52
CA CYS A 90 11.52 -7.91 -11.22
C CYS A 90 12.49 -7.39 -10.15
N VAL A 91 13.77 -7.18 -10.49
CA VAL A 91 14.75 -6.64 -9.53
C VAL A 91 14.35 -5.24 -9.06
N GLY A 92 13.96 -4.35 -9.98
CA GLY A 92 13.47 -3.01 -9.62
C GLY A 92 12.19 -3.06 -8.79
N TYR A 93 11.27 -3.97 -9.12
CA TYR A 93 10.03 -4.18 -8.36
C TYR A 93 10.27 -4.71 -6.95
N ILE A 94 11.20 -5.65 -6.77
CA ILE A 94 11.60 -6.16 -5.46
C ILE A 94 12.18 -5.04 -4.61
N ALA A 95 13.11 -4.24 -5.16
CA ALA A 95 13.68 -3.09 -4.46
C ALA A 95 12.59 -2.08 -4.05
N TYR A 96 11.65 -1.79 -4.96
CA TYR A 96 10.48 -0.96 -4.68
C TYR A 96 9.64 -1.51 -3.53
N MET A 97 9.28 -2.80 -3.57
CA MET A 97 8.42 -3.42 -2.56
C MET A 97 9.08 -3.49 -1.18
N VAL A 98 10.37 -3.79 -1.11
CA VAL A 98 11.12 -3.77 0.15
C VAL A 98 11.16 -2.34 0.73
N GLY A 99 11.54 -1.36 -0.09
CA GLY A 99 11.59 0.04 0.34
C GLY A 99 10.24 0.58 0.79
N PHE A 100 9.19 0.31 0.01
CA PHE A 100 7.82 0.72 0.31
C PHE A 100 7.29 0.10 1.60
N SER A 101 7.39 -1.22 1.76
CA SER A 101 6.82 -1.93 2.92
C SER A 101 7.41 -1.42 4.23
N MET A 102 8.73 -1.19 4.24
CA MET A 102 9.43 -0.69 5.42
C MET A 102 9.14 0.80 5.69
N ALA A 103 9.13 1.64 4.65
CA ALA A 103 8.81 3.06 4.81
C ALA A 103 7.37 3.29 5.26
N TYR A 104 6.44 2.50 4.75
CA TYR A 104 5.01 2.60 5.03
C TYR A 104 4.70 2.52 6.54
N ALA A 105 5.13 1.45 7.19
CA ALA A 105 4.91 1.25 8.62
C ALA A 105 5.71 2.26 9.49
N ASN A 106 6.91 2.65 9.07
CA ASN A 106 7.74 3.61 9.78
C ASN A 106 7.19 5.04 9.72
N THR A 107 6.68 5.49 8.57
CA THR A 107 6.04 6.80 8.43
C THR A 107 4.80 6.90 9.31
N MET A 108 3.97 5.84 9.38
CA MET A 108 2.82 5.81 10.28
C MET A 108 3.26 5.88 11.75
N THR A 109 4.20 5.02 12.17
CA THR A 109 4.72 5.00 13.56
C THR A 109 5.35 6.34 13.95
N ALA A 110 6.15 6.93 13.06
CA ALA A 110 6.71 8.25 13.26
C ALA A 110 5.58 9.28 13.41
N GLY A 111 4.62 9.33 12.47
CA GLY A 111 3.49 10.26 12.53
C GLY A 111 2.71 10.20 13.83
N MET A 112 2.45 8.99 14.34
CA MET A 112 1.73 8.79 15.60
C MET A 112 2.53 9.20 16.84
N SER A 113 3.88 9.18 16.80
CA SER A 113 4.71 9.50 17.96
C SER A 113 4.72 10.97 18.37
N VAL A 114 4.20 11.87 17.54
CA VAL A 114 4.03 13.31 17.87
C VAL A 114 2.61 13.66 18.29
N ILE A 115 1.70 12.68 18.31
CA ILE A 115 0.30 12.89 18.68
C ILE A 115 0.11 12.45 20.15
N PRO A 116 -0.55 13.26 21.00
CA PRO A 116 -0.87 12.88 22.37
C PRO A 116 -1.66 11.57 22.42
N ALA A 117 -1.46 10.76 23.48
CA ALA A 117 -2.11 9.45 23.63
C ALA A 117 -3.65 9.51 23.50
N SER A 118 -4.28 10.59 23.96
CA SER A 118 -5.73 10.80 23.84
C SER A 118 -6.22 10.97 22.40
N MET A 119 -5.35 11.42 21.48
CA MET A 119 -5.65 11.70 20.08
C MET A 119 -5.15 10.60 19.13
N GLN A 120 -4.47 9.56 19.65
CA GLN A 120 -3.98 8.46 18.82
C GLN A 120 -5.09 7.65 18.12
N PRO A 121 -6.27 7.41 18.72
CA PRO A 121 -7.37 6.76 18.01
C PRO A 121 -7.77 7.52 16.73
N ASP A 122 -7.87 8.84 16.81
CA ASP A 122 -8.22 9.70 15.67
C ASP A 122 -7.12 9.69 14.60
N GLY A 123 -5.85 9.77 15.01
CA GLY A 123 -4.71 9.69 14.09
C GLY A 123 -4.68 8.37 13.31
N ASN A 124 -4.93 7.24 13.98
CA ASN A 124 -5.03 5.93 13.33
C ASN A 124 -6.19 5.88 12.34
N ALA A 125 -7.36 6.40 12.71
CA ALA A 125 -8.52 6.45 11.82
C ALA A 125 -8.25 7.29 10.55
N MET A 126 -7.54 8.41 10.69
CA MET A 126 -7.11 9.23 9.56
C MET A 126 -6.16 8.45 8.63
N PHE A 127 -5.12 7.80 9.17
CA PHE A 127 -4.19 7.01 8.35
C PHE A 127 -4.91 5.92 7.55
N SER A 128 -5.76 5.12 8.19
CA SER A 128 -6.48 4.04 7.51
C SER A 128 -7.52 4.54 6.50
N THR A 129 -8.14 5.69 6.74
CA THR A 129 -9.11 6.30 5.80
C THR A 129 -8.40 6.83 4.56
N PHE A 130 -7.34 7.63 4.74
CA PHE A 130 -6.57 8.17 3.63
C PHE A 130 -5.81 7.08 2.88
N GLN A 131 -5.41 5.99 3.54
CA GLN A 131 -4.82 4.82 2.89
C GLN A 131 -5.78 4.19 1.88
N GLN A 132 -7.04 3.93 2.28
CA GLN A 132 -8.04 3.34 1.39
C GLN A 132 -8.39 4.27 0.21
N LEU A 133 -8.53 5.57 0.49
CA LEU A 133 -8.75 6.58 -0.55
C LEU A 133 -7.57 6.62 -1.55
N ALA A 134 -6.34 6.73 -1.03
CA ALA A 134 -5.14 6.76 -1.87
C ALA A 134 -4.95 5.47 -2.67
N GLY A 135 -5.30 4.31 -2.09
CA GLY A 135 -5.32 3.03 -2.79
C GLY A 135 -6.29 3.01 -3.97
N ALA A 136 -7.53 3.47 -3.77
CA ALA A 136 -8.54 3.55 -4.82
C ALA A 136 -8.17 4.54 -5.94
N VAL A 137 -7.63 5.71 -5.58
CA VAL A 137 -7.14 6.69 -6.55
C VAL A 137 -5.94 6.11 -7.32
N GLY A 138 -5.00 5.48 -6.63
CA GLY A 138 -3.81 4.88 -7.24
C GLY A 138 -4.16 3.83 -8.29
N THR A 139 -5.03 2.87 -7.97
CA THR A 139 -5.46 1.84 -8.92
C THR A 139 -6.17 2.43 -10.13
N THR A 140 -7.00 3.46 -9.91
CA THR A 140 -7.71 4.16 -10.98
C THR A 140 -6.74 4.87 -11.93
N VAL A 141 -5.80 5.65 -11.39
CA VAL A 141 -4.82 6.40 -12.20
C VAL A 141 -3.94 5.44 -13.01
N MET A 142 -3.43 4.36 -12.39
CA MET A 142 -2.63 3.36 -13.10
C MET A 142 -3.43 2.67 -14.21
N SER A 143 -4.70 2.33 -13.96
CA SER A 143 -5.59 1.72 -14.95
C SER A 143 -5.87 2.65 -16.13
N ILE A 144 -6.03 3.95 -15.87
CA ILE A 144 -6.19 4.97 -16.91
C ILE A 144 -4.92 5.09 -17.76
N CYS A 145 -3.74 5.15 -17.14
CA CYS A 145 -2.47 5.22 -17.87
C CYS A 145 -2.33 4.07 -18.88
N LEU A 146 -2.70 2.85 -18.47
CA LEU A 146 -2.64 1.68 -19.33
C LEU A 146 -3.77 1.66 -20.37
N GLY A 147 -5.00 1.93 -19.94
CA GLY A 147 -6.19 1.90 -20.81
C GLY A 147 -6.15 2.93 -21.93
N VAL A 148 -5.70 4.16 -21.63
CA VAL A 148 -5.50 5.20 -22.65
C VAL A 148 -4.41 4.79 -23.63
N ALA A 149 -3.29 4.25 -23.14
CA ALA A 149 -2.20 3.84 -24.02
C ALA A 149 -2.60 2.68 -24.94
N GLN A 150 -3.40 1.74 -24.45
CA GLN A 150 -3.91 0.60 -25.20
C GLN A 150 -5.12 0.94 -26.09
N SER A 151 -5.68 2.15 -26.00
CA SER A 151 -6.86 2.54 -26.78
C SER A 151 -6.58 2.45 -28.28
N GLY A 152 -7.49 1.81 -29.02
CA GLY A 152 -7.35 1.58 -30.46
C GLY A 152 -6.40 0.45 -30.87
N TYR A 153 -5.74 -0.22 -29.92
CA TYR A 153 -4.91 -1.41 -30.19
C TYR A 153 -5.65 -2.67 -29.76
N SER A 154 -5.58 -3.72 -30.59
CA SER A 154 -6.14 -5.03 -30.26
C SER A 154 -5.05 -6.08 -30.15
N ILE A 155 -5.10 -6.86 -29.06
CA ILE A 155 -4.20 -7.99 -28.84
C ILE A 155 -4.33 -9.08 -29.92
N THR A 156 -5.50 -9.21 -30.55
CA THR A 156 -5.79 -10.23 -31.57
C THR A 156 -5.43 -9.77 -32.98
N ALA A 157 -5.51 -8.47 -33.26
CA ALA A 157 -5.20 -7.91 -34.58
C ALA A 157 -3.70 -7.60 -34.74
N ASP A 158 -3.09 -6.98 -33.73
CA ASP A 158 -1.66 -6.67 -33.73
C ASP A 158 -1.09 -6.72 -32.32
N LYS A 159 -0.59 -7.91 -31.96
CA LYS A 159 0.04 -8.16 -30.66
C LYS A 159 1.28 -7.30 -30.43
N ALA A 160 2.04 -6.98 -31.48
CA ALA A 160 3.27 -6.20 -31.35
C ALA A 160 2.94 -4.73 -31.06
N ALA A 161 1.95 -4.16 -31.76
CA ALA A 161 1.49 -2.80 -31.50
C ALA A 161 0.83 -2.68 -30.12
N PHE A 162 0.02 -3.65 -29.70
CA PHE A 162 -0.58 -3.68 -28.36
C PHE A 162 0.49 -3.78 -27.24
N ALA A 163 1.54 -4.59 -27.45
CA ALA A 163 2.65 -4.68 -26.52
C ALA A 163 3.40 -3.33 -26.41
N ALA A 164 3.71 -2.68 -27.54
CA ALA A 164 4.37 -1.37 -27.54
C ALA A 164 3.51 -0.29 -26.86
N ALA A 165 2.20 -0.29 -27.09
CA ALA A 165 1.23 0.57 -26.43
C ALA A 165 1.22 0.36 -24.90
N THR A 166 1.17 -0.90 -24.46
CA THR A 166 1.25 -1.28 -23.05
C THR A 166 2.54 -0.79 -22.40
N GLN A 167 3.68 -0.89 -23.10
CA GLN A 167 4.96 -0.39 -22.61
C GLN A 167 4.94 1.13 -22.41
N ARG A 168 4.39 1.90 -23.35
CA ARG A 168 4.24 3.36 -23.21
C ARG A 168 3.35 3.72 -22.03
N GLY A 169 2.21 3.04 -21.88
CA GLY A 169 1.31 3.22 -20.73
C GLY A 169 2.01 2.89 -19.41
N GLY A 170 2.79 1.81 -19.38
CA GLY A 170 3.63 1.42 -18.25
C GLY A 170 4.69 2.47 -17.89
N HIS A 171 5.34 3.09 -18.88
CA HIS A 171 6.28 4.20 -18.65
C HIS A 171 5.59 5.39 -18.00
N VAL A 172 4.43 5.82 -18.52
CA VAL A 172 3.66 6.92 -17.93
C VAL A 172 3.25 6.58 -16.49
N ALA A 173 2.76 5.36 -16.26
CA ALA A 173 2.40 4.88 -14.92
C ALA A 173 3.59 4.92 -13.95
N LEU A 174 4.78 4.48 -14.39
CA LEU A 174 6.00 4.54 -13.59
C LEU A 174 6.47 5.98 -13.30
N ILE A 175 6.30 6.91 -14.25
CA ILE A 175 6.59 8.34 -14.03
C ILE A 175 5.65 8.92 -12.98
N VAL A 176 4.34 8.64 -13.09
CA VAL A 176 3.36 9.09 -12.08
C VAL A 176 3.72 8.53 -10.71
N LEU A 177 4.04 7.23 -10.62
CA LEU A 177 4.46 6.59 -9.37
C LEU A 177 5.75 7.23 -8.81
N LEU A 178 6.71 7.56 -9.68
CA LEU A 178 7.95 8.24 -9.29
C LEU A 178 7.68 9.62 -8.68
N VAL A 179 6.81 10.41 -9.31
CA VAL A 179 6.41 11.73 -8.78
C VAL A 179 5.78 11.58 -7.40
N VAL A 180 4.85 10.64 -7.24
CA VAL A 180 4.17 10.40 -5.95
C VAL A 180 5.16 10.00 -4.85
N ILE A 181 6.07 9.07 -5.11
CA ILE A 181 7.03 8.62 -4.09
C ILE A 181 8.05 9.72 -3.74
N VAL A 182 8.44 10.56 -4.70
CA VAL A 182 9.33 11.71 -4.45
C VAL A 182 8.61 12.75 -3.60
N CYS A 183 7.35 13.06 -3.89
CA CYS A 183 6.53 13.94 -3.04
C CYS A 183 6.41 13.39 -1.62
N ALA A 184 6.16 12.09 -1.46
CA ALA A 184 6.08 11.44 -0.15
C ALA A 184 7.42 11.48 0.61
N PHE A 185 8.53 11.29 -0.10
CA PHE A 185 9.88 11.42 0.47
C PHE A 185 10.13 12.83 0.99
N LEU A 186 9.87 13.86 0.17
CA LEU A 186 10.03 15.27 0.55
C LEU A 186 9.14 15.65 1.74
N ALA A 187 7.89 15.15 1.78
CA ALA A 187 6.99 15.35 2.91
C ALA A 187 7.55 14.72 4.21
N ASN A 188 8.10 13.51 4.14
CA ASN A 188 8.76 12.88 5.28
C ASN A 188 10.00 13.65 5.74
N VAL A 189 10.86 14.10 4.81
CA VAL A 189 12.03 14.93 5.12
C VAL A 189 11.60 16.20 5.87
N ARG A 190 10.58 16.90 5.37
CA ARG A 190 10.04 18.10 6.02
C ARG A 190 9.49 17.80 7.41
N ALA A 191 8.77 16.69 7.57
CA ALA A 191 8.23 16.28 8.87
C ALA A 191 9.34 16.00 9.89
N PHE A 192 10.43 15.33 9.49
CA PHE A 192 11.58 15.11 10.37
C PHE A 192 12.35 16.39 10.67
N ALA A 193 12.49 17.31 9.69
CA ALA A 193 13.13 18.59 9.91
C ALA A 193 12.37 19.45 10.95
N ALA A 194 11.04 19.48 10.85
CA ALA A 194 10.19 20.22 11.79
C ALA A 194 10.28 19.69 13.24
N ARG A 195 10.55 18.38 13.43
CA ARG A 195 10.78 17.80 14.77
C ARG A 195 12.10 18.22 15.40
N ARG A 196 13.11 18.56 14.61
CA ARG A 196 14.41 19.02 15.14
C ARG A 196 14.34 20.46 15.64
N THR A 197 13.33 21.22 15.22
CA THR A 197 13.13 22.63 15.56
C THR A 197 12.08 22.86 16.66
N ALA A 198 11.35 21.82 17.07
CA ALA A 198 10.35 21.84 18.13
C ALA A 198 10.92 21.22 19.40
#